data_AF-A0A3L6JD86-F1
#
_entry.id   AF-A0A3L6JD86-F1
#
_cell.length_a   1.000
_cell.length_b   1.000
_cell.length_c   1.000
_cell.angle_alpha   90.00
_cell.angle_beta   90.00
_cell.angle_gamma   90.00
#
_symmetry.space_group_name_H-M   'P 1'
#
loop_
_entity.id
_entity.type
_entity.pdbx_description
1 polymer ?
#
loop_
_entity_poly.entity_id
_entity_poly.type
_entity_poly.pdbx_seq_one_letter_code
_entity_poly.pdbx_strand_id
1 'polypeptide(L)'
;MSETEKQHKKQVKRRTWLMPQELEVWYVLPSLRREMARIMIERKVPQKDIAGILGVTEPAVTQYKKKKGHTVQKKKRARGDVIEIPESFLHEIEKSVDVVLKAWSQKETDAHIYQIMTKEINRLIRSLRDAGIMCDVHKERCGEVEEECRACKDGGR
;
A
#
# COMPACT_ATOMS: atom_id res chain seq x y z
N MET A 1 12.96 38.21 17.27
CA MET A 1 12.01 37.24 16.69
C MET A 1 12.68 35.88 16.80
N SER A 2 12.24 35.07 17.76
CA SER A 2 12.99 33.93 18.32
C SER A 2 12.91 32.68 17.46
N GLU A 3 13.93 31.85 17.60
CA GLU A 3 14.36 30.70 16.80
C GLU A 3 13.42 29.47 16.79
N THR A 4 12.11 29.65 16.94
CA THR A 4 11.17 28.57 17.29
C THR A 4 10.33 27.97 16.15
N GLU A 5 10.55 28.28 14.87
CA GLU A 5 9.55 27.92 13.82
C GLU A 5 10.01 27.16 12.57
N LYS A 6 11.24 26.62 12.46
CA LYS A 6 11.63 25.87 11.24
C LYS A 6 12.37 24.56 11.48
N GLN A 7 11.89 23.74 12.41
CA GLN A 7 12.29 22.32 12.49
C GLN A 7 11.15 21.38 12.08
N HIS A 8 10.61 21.56 10.88
CA HIS A 8 10.13 20.38 10.14
C HIS A 8 11.36 19.71 9.53
N LYS A 9 11.86 18.67 10.21
CA LYS A 9 12.95 17.81 9.72
C LYS A 9 12.59 17.31 8.31
N LYS A 10 13.10 17.97 7.27
CA LYS A 10 13.14 17.43 5.91
C LYS A 10 13.86 16.09 6.02
N GLN A 11 13.14 14.97 5.88
CA GLN A 11 13.77 13.68 5.71
C GLN A 11 14.80 13.83 4.58
N VAL A 12 16.04 13.40 4.82
CA VAL A 12 17.09 13.41 3.81
C VAL A 12 16.59 12.56 2.65
N LYS A 13 16.13 13.22 1.57
CA LYS A 13 15.66 12.55 0.36
C LYS A 13 16.83 11.68 -0.14
N ARG A 14 16.59 10.38 -0.37
CA ARG A 14 17.67 9.50 -0.83
C ARG A 14 18.04 9.92 -2.25
N ARG A 15 19.34 10.02 -2.54
CA ARG A 15 19.89 10.30 -3.89
C ARG A 15 19.74 9.11 -4.86
N THR A 16 18.79 8.23 -4.60
CA THR A 16 18.54 7.07 -5.45
C THR A 16 17.41 7.43 -6.40
N TRP A 17 17.70 7.35 -7.68
CA TRP A 17 16.70 7.42 -8.75
C TRP A 17 15.83 6.18 -8.62
N LEU A 18 14.58 6.34 -8.19
CA LEU A 18 13.61 5.25 -8.16
C LEU A 18 12.59 5.51 -9.25
N MET A 19 12.41 4.56 -10.15
CA MET A 19 11.32 4.63 -11.11
C MET A 19 9.98 4.35 -10.42
N PRO A 20 8.86 4.88 -10.94
CA PRO A 20 7.54 4.66 -10.34
C PRO A 20 7.21 3.18 -10.09
N GLN A 21 7.68 2.28 -10.96
CA GLN A 21 7.51 0.83 -10.83
C GLN A 21 8.28 0.27 -9.61
N GLU A 22 9.46 0.80 -9.32
CA GLU A 22 10.22 0.42 -8.12
C GLU A 22 9.51 0.90 -6.85
N LEU A 23 8.92 2.09 -6.90
CA LEU A 23 8.08 2.60 -5.81
C LEU A 23 6.85 1.71 -5.58
N GLU A 24 6.22 1.22 -6.65
CA GLU A 24 5.09 0.31 -6.56
C GLU A 24 5.50 -0.98 -5.83
N VAL A 25 6.56 -1.63 -6.29
CA VAL A 25 7.07 -2.88 -5.70
C VAL A 25 7.48 -2.67 -4.24
N TRP A 26 8.13 -1.55 -3.94
CA TRP A 26 8.72 -1.35 -2.61
C TRP A 26 7.72 -0.82 -1.59
N TYR A 27 6.78 0.02 -1.99
CA TYR A 27 5.95 0.77 -1.05
C TYR A 27 4.46 0.56 -1.27
N VAL A 28 3.97 0.58 -2.51
CA VAL A 28 2.53 0.50 -2.80
C VAL A 28 2.00 -0.90 -2.60
N LEU A 29 2.62 -1.89 -3.24
CA LEU A 29 2.22 -3.29 -3.18
C LEU A 29 2.24 -3.83 -1.74
N PRO A 30 3.26 -3.53 -0.91
CA PRO A 30 3.24 -3.91 0.50
C PRO A 30 2.16 -3.19 1.32
N SER A 31 1.85 -1.93 0.99
CA SER A 31 0.79 -1.16 1.68
C SER A 31 -0.59 -1.72 1.34
N LEU A 32 -0.87 -2.01 0.07
CA LEU A 32 -2.12 -2.64 -0.37
C LEU A 32 -2.33 -4.01 0.28
N ARG A 33 -1.32 -4.90 0.23
CA ARG A 33 -1.42 -6.22 0.89
C ARG A 33 -1.69 -6.10 2.39
N ARG A 34 -1.07 -5.13 3.05
CA ARG A 34 -1.29 -4.86 4.47
C ARG A 34 -2.73 -4.44 4.76
N GLU A 35 -3.28 -3.49 3.99
CA GLU A 35 -4.66 -3.03 4.21
C GLU A 35 -5.69 -4.11 3.87
N MET A 36 -5.49 -4.87 2.78
CA MET A 36 -6.32 -6.04 2.47
C MET A 36 -6.32 -7.06 3.62
N ALA A 37 -5.13 -7.41 4.14
CA ALA A 37 -5.00 -8.32 5.26
C ALA A 37 -5.71 -7.81 6.52
N ARG A 38 -5.66 -6.51 6.80
CA ARG A 38 -6.38 -5.92 7.94
C ARG A 38 -7.88 -6.03 7.81
N ILE A 39 -8.42 -5.66 6.65
CA ILE A 39 -9.86 -5.78 6.37
C ILE A 39 -10.29 -7.24 6.55
N MET A 40 -9.52 -8.20 6.02
CA MET A 40 -9.79 -9.63 6.21
C MET A 40 -9.73 -10.07 7.69
N ILE A 41 -8.75 -9.59 8.46
CA ILE A 41 -8.65 -9.86 9.91
C ILE A 41 -9.87 -9.30 10.66
N GLU A 42 -10.31 -8.08 10.33
CA GLU A 42 -11.48 -7.44 10.95
C GLU A 42 -12.77 -8.20 10.63
N ARG A 43 -12.83 -8.82 9.45
CA ARG A 43 -13.89 -9.74 9.03
C ARG A 43 -13.73 -11.17 9.57
N LYS A 44 -12.79 -11.39 10.49
CA LYS A 44 -12.53 -12.67 11.18
C LYS A 44 -12.12 -13.83 10.25
N VAL A 45 -11.53 -13.53 9.08
CA VAL A 45 -10.98 -14.55 8.20
C VAL A 45 -9.78 -15.23 8.89
N PRO A 46 -9.67 -16.58 8.87
CA PRO A 46 -8.54 -17.28 9.47
C PRO A 46 -7.21 -16.84 8.88
N GLN A 47 -6.18 -16.72 9.72
CA GLN A 47 -4.86 -16.25 9.30
C GLN A 47 -4.23 -17.11 8.20
N LYS A 48 -4.42 -18.44 8.27
CA LYS A 48 -3.99 -19.39 7.25
C LYS A 48 -4.62 -19.09 5.88
N ASP A 49 -5.91 -18.77 5.86
CA ASP A 49 -6.63 -18.45 4.63
C ASP A 49 -6.17 -17.12 4.06
N ILE A 50 -5.95 -16.11 4.91
CA ILE A 50 -5.38 -14.81 4.48
C ILE A 50 -4.01 -15.01 3.84
N ALA A 51 -3.16 -15.85 4.43
CA ALA A 51 -1.84 -16.17 3.89
C ALA A 51 -1.95 -16.84 2.50
N GLY A 52 -2.87 -17.79 2.34
CA GLY A 52 -3.18 -18.44 1.06
C GLY A 52 -3.67 -17.45 0.01
N ILE A 53 -4.69 -16.65 0.35
CA ILE A 53 -5.31 -15.66 -0.54
C ILE A 53 -4.29 -14.63 -1.03
N LEU A 54 -3.46 -14.10 -0.13
CA LEU A 54 -2.51 -13.03 -0.46
C LEU A 54 -1.18 -13.56 -1.03
N GLY A 55 -0.98 -14.88 -1.05
CA GLY A 55 0.28 -15.50 -1.47
C GLY A 55 1.46 -15.10 -0.60
N VAL A 56 1.26 -14.99 0.72
CA VAL A 56 2.29 -14.62 1.70
C VAL A 56 2.37 -15.65 2.82
N THR A 57 3.39 -15.55 3.67
CA THR A 57 3.52 -16.44 4.83
C THR A 57 2.61 -15.99 5.97
N GLU A 58 2.13 -16.92 6.81
CA GLU A 58 1.35 -16.57 8.00
C GLU A 58 2.07 -15.55 8.92
N PRO A 59 3.40 -15.64 9.16
CA PRO A 59 4.13 -14.60 9.89
C PRO A 59 4.02 -13.20 9.28
N ALA A 60 3.95 -13.08 7.94
CA ALA A 60 3.74 -11.79 7.29
C ALA A 60 2.35 -11.21 7.64
N VAL A 61 1.32 -12.05 7.69
CA VAL A 61 -0.03 -11.65 8.15
C VAL A 61 0.01 -11.18 9.61
N THR A 62 0.73 -11.87 10.50
CA THR A 62 0.95 -11.41 11.88
C THR A 62 1.60 -10.03 11.92
N GLN A 63 2.55 -9.74 11.02
CA GLN A 63 3.20 -8.44 10.95
C GLN A 63 2.21 -7.33 10.51
N TYR A 64 1.30 -7.62 9.57
CA TYR A 64 0.27 -6.66 9.13
C TYR A 64 -0.72 -6.28 10.23
N LYS A 65 -1.00 -7.21 11.16
CA LYS A 65 -1.87 -7.00 12.33
C LYS A 65 -1.34 -5.95 13.33
N LYS A 66 -0.01 -5.75 13.43
CA LYS A 66 0.63 -5.00 14.52
C LYS A 66 0.41 -3.47 14.55
N LYS A 67 -0.58 -2.91 13.81
CA LYS A 67 -0.82 -1.44 13.73
C LYS A 67 -2.14 -0.95 14.35
N LYS A 68 -2.74 -1.67 15.30
CA LYS A 68 -3.77 -1.08 16.19
C LYS A 68 -3.09 -0.60 17.47
N GLY A 69 -2.67 0.67 17.49
CA GLY A 69 -2.06 1.27 18.69
C GLY A 69 -1.76 2.75 18.51
N HIS A 70 -2.61 3.59 19.10
CA HIS A 70 -2.40 5.01 19.38
C HIS A 70 -1.11 5.22 20.20
N THR A 71 0.05 5.22 19.56
CA THR A 71 1.27 5.75 20.20
C THR A 71 2.14 6.40 19.15
N VAL A 72 2.12 7.72 19.22
CA VAL A 72 2.57 8.78 18.31
C VAL A 72 4.04 8.68 17.84
N GLN A 73 4.81 7.63 18.14
CA GLN A 73 6.27 7.65 17.95
C GLN A 73 6.95 6.34 17.50
N LYS A 74 6.23 5.36 16.92
CA LYS A 74 6.92 4.16 16.40
C LYS A 74 7.41 4.38 14.97
N LYS A 75 8.75 4.39 14.81
CA LYS A 75 9.50 4.32 13.54
C LYS A 75 8.71 3.53 12.49
N LYS A 76 8.48 4.10 11.30
CA LYS A 76 8.00 3.36 10.11
C LYS A 76 9.02 2.24 9.82
N ARG A 77 8.73 1.00 10.25
CA ARG A 77 9.70 -0.12 10.23
C ARG A 77 9.57 -0.94 8.95
N ALA A 78 8.35 -1.19 8.48
CA ALA A 78 8.11 -1.92 7.24
C ALA A 78 7.91 -0.98 6.06
N ARG A 79 8.25 -1.41 4.85
CA ARG A 79 8.06 -0.59 3.64
C ARG A 79 6.58 -0.27 3.38
N GLY A 80 5.67 -1.15 3.82
CA GLY A 80 4.22 -0.89 3.79
C GLY A 80 3.72 0.14 4.82
N ASP A 81 4.57 0.60 5.74
CA ASP A 81 4.25 1.67 6.70
C ASP A 81 4.55 3.06 6.19
N VAL A 82 5.06 3.13 4.95
CA VAL A 82 5.59 4.36 4.37
C VAL A 82 4.46 5.18 3.75
N ILE A 83 3.55 4.52 3.04
CA ILE A 83 2.40 5.14 2.37
C ILE A 83 1.20 5.10 3.31
N GLU A 84 0.54 6.23 3.45
CA GLU A 84 -0.78 6.33 4.04
C GLU A 84 -1.79 6.34 2.89
N ILE A 85 -2.57 5.26 2.80
CA ILE A 85 -3.65 5.16 1.82
C ILE A 85 -4.78 6.06 2.32
N PRO A 86 -5.27 7.02 1.52
CA PRO A 86 -6.37 7.89 1.94
C PRO A 86 -7.60 7.07 2.31
N GLU A 87 -8.38 7.55 3.26
CA GLU A 87 -9.60 6.86 3.71
C GLU A 87 -10.59 6.62 2.57
N SER A 88 -10.67 7.55 1.62
CA SER A 88 -11.47 7.41 0.39
C SER A 88 -11.09 6.19 -0.45
N PHE A 89 -9.84 5.74 -0.38
CA PHE A 89 -9.34 4.56 -1.08
C PHE A 89 -9.60 3.25 -0.32
N LEU A 90 -9.87 3.29 0.99
CA LEU A 90 -10.15 2.08 1.77
C LEU A 90 -11.40 1.37 1.24
N HIS A 91 -12.42 2.12 0.85
CA HIS A 91 -13.63 1.57 0.24
C HIS A 91 -13.33 0.80 -1.07
N GLU A 92 -12.39 1.27 -1.88
CA GLU A 92 -11.98 0.54 -3.09
C GLU A 92 -11.23 -0.75 -2.76
N ILE A 93 -10.43 -0.76 -1.70
CA ILE A 93 -9.74 -1.96 -1.20
C ILE A 93 -10.76 -2.96 -0.63
N GLU A 94 -11.75 -2.49 0.12
CA GLU A 94 -12.84 -3.33 0.65
C GLU A 94 -13.57 -4.07 -0.47
N LYS A 95 -13.95 -3.37 -1.55
CA LYS A 95 -14.57 -4.01 -2.73
C LYS A 95 -13.69 -5.11 -3.31
N SER A 96 -12.39 -4.86 -3.44
CA SER A 96 -11.45 -5.87 -3.93
C SER A 96 -11.34 -7.07 -2.98
N VAL A 97 -11.36 -6.84 -1.67
CA VAL A 97 -11.40 -7.91 -0.66
C VAL A 97 -12.70 -8.71 -0.77
N ASP A 98 -13.85 -8.08 -0.99
CA ASP A 98 -15.14 -8.76 -1.21
C ASP A 98 -15.11 -9.70 -2.40
N VAL A 99 -14.59 -9.22 -3.55
CA VAL A 99 -14.46 -10.02 -4.77
C VAL A 99 -13.59 -11.25 -4.53
N VAL A 100 -12.44 -11.07 -3.86
CA VAL A 100 -11.48 -12.15 -3.60
C VAL A 100 -12.03 -13.15 -2.58
N LEU A 101 -12.64 -12.69 -1.48
CA LEU A 101 -13.22 -13.56 -0.47
C LEU A 101 -14.41 -14.37 -1.02
N LYS A 102 -15.21 -13.78 -1.91
CA LYS A 102 -16.27 -14.50 -2.60
C LYS A 102 -15.71 -15.66 -3.41
N ALA A 103 -14.68 -15.43 -4.22
CA ALA A 103 -14.03 -16.49 -5.00
C ALA A 103 -13.40 -17.55 -4.08
N TRP A 104 -12.75 -17.14 -2.99
CA TRP A 104 -12.18 -18.08 -2.00
C TRP A 104 -13.26 -18.96 -1.36
N SER A 105 -14.41 -18.37 -1.00
CA SER A 105 -15.55 -19.10 -0.41
C SER A 105 -16.17 -20.13 -1.35
N GLN A 106 -16.06 -19.90 -2.66
CA GLN A 106 -16.53 -20.81 -3.71
C GLN A 106 -15.55 -21.96 -3.97
N LYS A 107 -14.46 -22.05 -3.19
CA LYS A 107 -13.38 -23.05 -3.34
C LYS A 107 -12.78 -23.06 -4.74
N GLU A 108 -12.65 -21.88 -5.32
CA GLU A 108 -11.94 -21.68 -6.59
C GLU A 108 -10.48 -22.13 -6.48
N THR A 109 -9.89 -22.48 -7.63
CA THR A 109 -8.49 -22.93 -7.66
C THR A 109 -7.52 -21.81 -7.31
N ASP A 110 -6.37 -22.15 -6.73
CA ASP A 110 -5.30 -21.17 -6.41
C ASP A 110 -4.90 -20.32 -7.63
N ALA A 111 -4.88 -20.92 -8.83
CA ALA A 111 -4.59 -20.21 -10.08
C ALA A 111 -5.66 -19.15 -10.41
N HIS A 112 -6.94 -19.47 -10.18
CA HIS A 112 -8.03 -18.52 -10.40
C HIS A 112 -8.02 -17.40 -9.35
N ILE A 113 -7.78 -17.73 -8.07
CA ILE A 113 -7.61 -16.74 -7.01
C ILE A 113 -6.44 -15.80 -7.33
N TYR A 114 -5.31 -16.33 -7.81
CA TYR A 114 -4.17 -15.54 -8.23
C TYR A 114 -4.52 -14.58 -9.38
N GLN A 115 -5.31 -15.03 -10.36
CA GLN A 115 -5.79 -14.18 -11.46
C GLN A 115 -6.68 -13.04 -10.95
N ILE A 116 -7.61 -13.33 -10.05
CA ILE A 116 -8.50 -12.31 -9.44
C ILE A 116 -7.67 -11.31 -8.63
N MET A 117 -6.78 -11.80 -7.76
CA MET A 117 -5.86 -10.97 -6.98
C MET A 117 -5.01 -10.06 -7.88
N THR A 118 -4.48 -10.60 -8.97
CA THR A 118 -3.70 -9.83 -9.95
C THR A 118 -4.55 -8.72 -10.58
N LYS A 119 -5.78 -9.03 -10.99
CA LYS A 119 -6.71 -8.05 -11.56
C LYS A 119 -7.03 -6.93 -10.56
N GLU A 120 -7.39 -7.29 -9.34
CA GLU A 120 -7.78 -6.33 -8.30
C GLU A 120 -6.63 -5.44 -7.86
N ILE A 121 -5.44 -6.00 -7.66
CA ILE A 121 -4.24 -5.22 -7.32
C ILE A 121 -3.88 -4.23 -8.42
N ASN A 122 -3.90 -4.66 -9.70
CA ASN A 122 -3.64 -3.75 -10.82
C ASN A 122 -4.69 -2.63 -10.92
N ARG A 123 -5.97 -2.94 -10.67
CA ARG A 123 -7.07 -1.95 -10.61
C ARG A 123 -6.81 -0.91 -9.53
N LEU A 124 -6.42 -1.35 -8.34
CA LEU A 124 -6.10 -0.47 -7.20
C LEU A 124 -4.87 0.40 -7.47
N ILE A 125 -3.79 -0.17 -8.02
CA ILE A 125 -2.58 0.60 -8.39
C ILE A 125 -2.91 1.67 -9.42
N ARG A 126 -3.70 1.34 -10.45
CA ARG A 126 -4.16 2.32 -11.45
C ARG A 126 -4.94 3.45 -10.79
N SER A 127 -5.89 3.13 -9.94
CA SER A 127 -6.69 4.13 -9.22
C SER A 127 -5.82 5.06 -8.34
N LEU A 128 -4.82 4.51 -7.64
CA LEU A 128 -3.86 5.30 -6.86
C LEU A 128 -3.01 6.22 -7.75
N ARG A 129 -2.63 5.76 -8.95
CA ARG A 129 -1.87 6.53 -9.93
C ARG A 129 -2.70 7.69 -10.49
N ASP A 130 -3.96 7.45 -10.85
CA ASP A 130 -4.88 8.45 -11.38
C ASP A 130 -5.17 9.56 -10.35
N ALA A 131 -5.23 9.19 -9.07
CA ALA A 131 -5.35 10.15 -7.97
C ALA A 131 -4.07 10.96 -7.70
N GLY A 132 -2.93 10.59 -8.27
CA GLY A 132 -1.67 11.29 -8.09
C GLY A 132 -0.85 10.84 -6.87
N ILE A 133 -1.33 9.85 -6.11
CA ILE A 133 -0.65 9.35 -4.91
C ILE A 133 0.76 8.82 -5.25
N MET A 134 0.93 8.24 -6.44
CA MET A 134 2.24 7.83 -6.94
C MET A 134 3.23 8.99 -7.08
N CYS A 135 2.78 10.17 -7.53
CA CYS A 135 3.62 11.36 -7.61
C CYS A 135 4.01 11.85 -6.21
N ASP A 136 3.08 11.83 -5.26
CA ASP A 136 3.33 12.29 -3.88
C ASP A 136 4.40 11.44 -3.20
N VAL A 137 4.29 10.12 -3.32
CA VAL A 137 5.30 9.18 -2.79
C VAL A 137 6.65 9.37 -3.50
N HIS A 138 6.65 9.61 -4.81
CA HIS A 138 7.88 9.81 -5.56
C HIS A 138 8.61 11.09 -5.12
N LYS A 139 7.89 12.20 -4.95
CA LYS A 139 8.41 13.48 -4.43
C LYS A 139 8.97 13.38 -3.01
N GLU A 140 8.33 12.58 -2.15
CA GLU A 140 8.79 12.36 -0.78
C GLU A 140 10.10 11.56 -0.73
N ARG A 141 10.31 10.65 -1.69
CA ARG A 141 11.40 9.66 -1.64
C ARG A 141 12.61 10.02 -2.48
N CYS A 142 12.42 10.71 -3.60
CA CYS A 142 13.47 11.03 -4.56
C CYS A 142 13.76 12.52 -4.56
N GLY A 143 15.04 12.86 -4.35
CA GLY A 143 15.52 14.25 -4.32
C GLY A 143 15.38 14.99 -5.64
N GLU A 144 15.46 14.25 -6.74
CA GLU A 144 15.50 14.78 -8.11
C GLU A 144 14.12 15.07 -8.70
N VAL A 145 13.03 14.71 -8.00
CA VAL A 145 11.68 14.94 -8.49
C VAL A 145 11.23 16.34 -8.11
N GLU A 146 10.91 17.14 -9.12
CA GLU A 146 10.37 18.49 -8.94
C GLU A 146 9.01 18.47 -8.23
N GLU A 147 8.74 19.51 -7.44
CA GLU A 147 7.52 19.60 -6.62
C GLU A 147 6.24 19.69 -7.48
N GLU A 148 6.32 20.21 -8.71
CA GLU A 148 5.20 20.30 -9.66
C GLU A 148 5.09 19.08 -10.60
N CYS A 149 6.00 18.10 -10.48
CA CYS A 149 6.03 16.94 -11.37
C CYS A 149 4.72 16.12 -11.30
N ARG A 150 4.21 15.78 -12.48
CA ARG A 150 3.01 14.93 -12.68
C ARG A 150 3.25 13.70 -13.55
N ALA A 151 4.51 13.38 -13.86
CA ALA A 151 4.86 12.31 -14.80
C ALA A 151 4.25 10.94 -14.44
N CYS A 152 4.18 10.56 -13.16
CA CYS A 152 3.59 9.28 -12.76
C CYS A 152 2.09 9.20 -13.08
N LYS A 153 1.38 10.33 -12.97
CA LYS A 153 -0.05 10.47 -13.26
C LYS A 153 -0.31 10.57 -14.76
N ASP A 154 0.47 11.39 -15.47
CA ASP A 154 0.20 11.71 -16.87
C ASP A 154 0.67 10.60 -17.84
N GLY A 155 1.68 9.80 -17.45
CA GLY A 155 2.25 8.69 -18.23
C GLY A 155 1.58 7.33 -18.04
N GLY A 156 0.45 7.26 -17.31
CA GLY A 156 -0.29 6.01 -17.06
C GLY A 156 -1.39 5.69 -18.08
N ARG A 157 -1.41 6.37 -19.23
CA ARG A 157 -2.43 6.24 -20.29
C ARG A 157 -2.10 5.13 -21.28
#